data_AF-A0A0C6FDG3-F1
#
_entry.id   AF-A0A0C6FDG3-F1
#
_cell.length_a   1.000
_cell.length_b   1.000
_cell.length_c   1.000
_cell.angle_alpha   90.00
_cell.angle_beta   90.00
_cell.angle_gamma   90.00
#
_symmetry.space_group_name_H-M   'P 1'
#
loop_
_entity.id
_entity.type
_entity.pdbx_description
1 polymer ?
#
loop_
_entity_poly.entity_id
_entity_poly.type
_entity_poly.pdbx_seq_one_letter_code
_entity_poly.pdbx_strand_id
1 'polypeptide(L)'
;MFLSEAEAESRLDDLRRQRAALDRAIAEHELYLDLGRRLARSGIADPVPAQTQGPVPVAQPRPGPAPAASAPVAPMKPTSQPTAEPTAEPTAESPAAGSAARREGRRLIEAAEEILSAAGRPMHAAEIWERLAARGLTLPGHDPVAALNTRLWKRAQGGAVFRRLGDGVYGLAP
;
A
#
# COMPACT_ATOMS: atom_id res chain seq x y z
N MET A 1 31.84 14.70 9.21
CA MET A 1 31.78 16.12 9.60
C MET A 1 30.32 16.47 9.81
N PHE A 2 29.98 17.06 10.95
CA PHE A 2 28.61 17.53 11.22
C PHE A 2 28.40 18.88 10.51
N LEU A 3 27.17 19.15 10.07
CA LEU A 3 26.80 20.46 9.56
C LEU A 3 26.99 21.50 10.67
N SER A 4 27.54 22.65 10.32
CA SER A 4 27.52 23.81 11.21
C SER A 4 26.09 24.27 11.47
N GLU A 5 25.87 24.97 12.57
CA GLU A 5 24.56 25.51 12.94
C GLU A 5 23.97 26.40 11.84
N ALA A 6 24.80 27.26 11.24
CA ALA A 6 24.40 28.13 10.12
C ALA A 6 23.98 27.34 8.86
N GLU A 7 24.68 26.24 8.54
CA GLU A 7 24.29 25.38 7.42
C GLU A 7 22.98 24.63 7.71
N ALA A 8 22.77 24.20 8.96
CA ALA A 8 21.53 23.57 9.38
C ALA A 8 20.35 24.54 9.29
N GLU A 9 20.52 25.79 9.74
CA GLU A 9 19.51 26.85 9.62
C GLU A 9 19.17 27.16 8.16
N SER A 10 20.19 27.35 7.31
CA SER A 10 19.96 27.59 5.88
C SER A 10 19.17 26.45 5.23
N ARG A 11 19.52 25.20 5.57
CA ARG A 11 18.82 24.03 5.05
C ARG A 11 17.37 23.93 5.55
N LEU A 12 17.11 24.33 6.79
CA LEU A 12 15.75 24.42 7.32
C LEU A 12 14.92 25.48 6.58
N ASP A 13 15.51 26.63 6.26
CA ASP A 13 14.82 27.67 5.50
C ASP A 13 14.55 27.25 4.05
N ASP A 14 15.47 26.54 3.41
CA ASP A 14 15.24 25.93 2.09
C ASP A 14 14.07 24.94 2.12
N LEU A 15 14.03 24.07 3.13
CA LEU A 15 12.92 23.11 3.28
C LEU A 15 11.59 23.81 3.55
N ARG A 16 11.58 24.89 4.34
CA ARG A 16 10.38 25.70 4.57
C ARG A 16 9.88 26.36 3.28
N ARG A 17 10.80 26.89 2.46
CA ARG A 17 10.47 27.44 1.14
C ARG A 17 9.91 26.37 0.20
N GLN A 18 10.54 25.20 0.16
CA GLN A 18 10.10 24.08 -0.66
C GLN A 18 8.70 23.61 -0.25
N ARG A 19 8.43 23.50 1.06
CA ARG A 19 7.10 23.17 1.57
C ARG A 19 6.06 24.19 1.12
N ALA A 20 6.34 25.48 1.30
CA ALA A 20 5.42 26.52 0.88
C ALA A 20 5.15 26.51 -0.64
N ALA A 21 6.12 26.14 -1.46
CA ALA A 21 5.94 25.97 -2.91
C ALA A 21 5.03 24.78 -3.24
N LEU A 22 5.23 23.64 -2.57
CA LEU A 22 4.38 22.46 -2.73
C LEU A 22 2.94 22.73 -2.30
N ASP A 23 2.73 23.41 -1.17
CA ASP A 23 1.40 23.76 -0.67
C ASP A 23 0.61 24.60 -1.69
N ARG A 24 1.28 25.55 -2.37
CA ARG A 24 0.64 26.32 -3.46
C ARG A 24 0.29 25.46 -4.66
N ALA A 25 1.19 24.58 -5.09
CA ALA A 25 0.95 23.68 -6.21
C ALA A 25 -0.23 22.74 -5.93
N ILE A 26 -0.34 22.21 -4.71
CA ILE A 26 -1.46 21.39 -4.28
C ILE A 26 -2.77 22.18 -4.40
N ALA A 27 -2.82 23.39 -3.83
CA ALA A 27 -4.01 24.23 -3.88
C ALA A 27 -4.44 24.55 -5.33
N GLU A 28 -3.49 24.79 -6.23
CA GLU A 28 -3.76 25.01 -7.66
C GLU A 28 -4.41 23.78 -8.31
N HIS A 29 -3.88 22.59 -8.04
CA HIS A 29 -4.44 21.34 -8.60
C HIS A 29 -5.81 21.02 -8.01
N GLU A 30 -6.05 21.30 -6.73
CA GLU A 30 -7.36 21.15 -6.10
C GLU A 30 -8.40 22.04 -6.78
N LEU A 31 -8.06 23.31 -7.06
CA LEU A 31 -8.93 24.22 -7.81
C LEU A 31 -9.24 23.68 -9.22
N TYR A 32 -8.24 23.14 -9.91
CA TYR A 32 -8.42 22.55 -11.23
C TYR A 32 -9.37 21.34 -11.22
N LEU A 33 -9.21 20.45 -10.24
CA LEU A 33 -10.08 19.29 -10.07
C LEU A 33 -11.51 19.68 -9.72
N ASP A 34 -11.69 20.67 -8.85
CA ASP A 34 -13.00 21.19 -8.48
C ASP A 34 -13.73 21.82 -9.66
N LEU A 35 -13.01 22.54 -10.53
CA LEU A 35 -13.55 23.04 -11.79
C LEU A 35 -14.03 21.89 -12.69
N GLY A 36 -13.21 20.85 -12.87
CA GLY A 36 -13.58 19.66 -13.64
C GLY A 36 -14.84 18.97 -13.11
N ARG A 37 -14.95 18.82 -11.78
CA ARG A 37 -16.13 18.26 -11.12
C ARG A 37 -17.38 19.14 -11.27
N ARG A 38 -17.23 20.46 -11.31
CA ARG A 38 -18.35 21.39 -11.54
C ARG A 38 -18.83 21.32 -12.99
N LEU A 39 -17.92 21.30 -13.95
CA LEU A 39 -18.25 21.17 -15.37
C LEU A 39 -18.94 19.83 -15.67
N ALA A 40 -18.44 18.72 -15.12
CA ALA A 40 -19.08 17.41 -15.26
C ALA A 40 -20.49 17.36 -14.64
N ARG A 41 -20.72 18.08 -13.54
CA ARG A 41 -22.04 18.18 -12.88
C ARG A 41 -22.99 19.18 -13.54
N SER A 42 -22.46 20.20 -14.19
CA SER A 42 -23.24 21.21 -14.92
C SER A 42 -23.48 20.82 -16.38
N GLY A 43 -22.93 19.69 -16.83
CA GLY A 43 -23.27 19.02 -18.07
C GLY A 43 -24.71 18.52 -18.02
N ILE A 44 -25.61 19.32 -18.56
CA ILE A 44 -26.99 19.00 -18.89
C ILE A 44 -27.04 17.66 -19.63
N ALA A 45 -27.92 16.77 -19.15
CA ALA A 45 -28.33 15.59 -19.87
C ALA A 45 -28.83 15.96 -21.27
N ASP A 46 -28.21 15.38 -22.30
CA ASP A 46 -28.96 14.88 -23.45
C ASP A 46 -29.29 13.40 -23.18
N PRO A 47 -30.58 12.98 -23.23
CA PRO A 47 -30.98 11.60 -22.97
C PRO A 47 -31.16 10.75 -24.26
N VAL A 48 -30.56 9.53 -24.26
CA VAL A 48 -31.15 8.21 -24.70
C VAL A 48 -31.27 7.98 -26.25
N PRO A 49 -31.29 6.73 -26.82
CA PRO A 49 -31.48 5.39 -26.23
C PRO A 49 -30.53 4.22 -26.60
N ALA A 50 -30.59 3.23 -25.69
CA ALA A 50 -30.62 1.78 -25.85
C ALA A 50 -30.46 1.14 -27.26
N GLN A 51 -29.57 0.15 -27.34
CA GLN A 51 -29.83 -1.05 -28.15
C GLN A 51 -30.08 -2.25 -27.24
N THR A 52 -31.33 -2.68 -27.28
CA THR A 52 -31.94 -3.83 -26.61
C THR A 52 -31.57 -5.12 -27.35
N GLN A 53 -31.14 -6.12 -26.57
CA GLN A 53 -31.22 -7.58 -26.72
C GLN A 53 -31.65 -8.25 -28.06
N GLY A 54 -30.92 -9.32 -28.42
CA GLY A 54 -31.37 -10.44 -29.26
C GLY A 54 -30.49 -11.71 -29.04
N PRO A 55 -31.00 -12.94 -29.25
CA PRO A 55 -30.88 -14.05 -28.27
C PRO A 55 -29.86 -15.17 -28.59
N VAL A 56 -29.36 -15.85 -27.55
CA VAL A 56 -28.93 -17.28 -27.59
C VAL A 56 -30.18 -18.17 -27.59
N PRO A 57 -30.29 -19.33 -28.29
CA PRO A 57 -29.42 -20.52 -28.05
C PRO A 57 -29.32 -21.58 -29.20
N VAL A 58 -28.23 -22.37 -29.27
CA VAL A 58 -28.32 -23.82 -29.59
C VAL A 58 -27.19 -24.57 -28.87
N ALA A 59 -27.57 -25.43 -27.94
CA ALA A 59 -26.72 -26.50 -27.41
C ALA A 59 -26.96 -27.78 -28.22
N GLN A 60 -25.92 -28.57 -28.52
CA GLN A 60 -25.98 -30.04 -28.70
C GLN A 60 -24.56 -30.69 -28.58
N PRO A 61 -24.45 -32.01 -28.30
CA PRO A 61 -23.54 -32.56 -27.28
C PRO A 61 -22.35 -33.42 -27.79
N ARG A 62 -21.41 -33.67 -26.85
CA ARG A 62 -20.31 -34.69 -26.70
C ARG A 62 -20.33 -35.92 -27.65
N PRO A 63 -19.17 -36.54 -28.01
CA PRO A 63 -18.30 -37.29 -27.06
C PRO A 63 -16.77 -37.24 -27.32
N GLY A 64 -15.99 -37.61 -26.30
CA GLY A 64 -14.52 -37.76 -26.37
C GLY A 64 -14.06 -38.90 -27.32
N PRO A 65 -12.74 -39.09 -27.51
CA PRO A 65 -11.88 -39.58 -26.42
C PRO A 65 -10.48 -38.92 -26.34
N ALA A 66 -9.89 -38.92 -25.14
CA ALA A 66 -8.43 -38.87 -24.95
C ALA A 66 -7.81 -40.21 -25.44
N PRO A 67 -6.47 -40.40 -25.61
CA PRO A 67 -5.36 -39.63 -25.04
C PRO A 67 -4.15 -39.43 -25.98
N ALA A 68 -3.25 -38.50 -25.66
CA ALA A 68 -1.80 -38.72 -25.84
C ALA A 68 -0.99 -37.61 -25.17
N ALA A 69 -0.09 -38.07 -24.31
CA ALA A 69 1.02 -37.35 -23.71
C ALA A 69 1.70 -36.34 -24.64
N SER A 70 1.92 -35.13 -24.12
CA SER A 70 3.03 -34.29 -24.56
C SER A 70 3.77 -33.81 -23.31
N ALA A 71 5.03 -34.22 -23.25
CA ALA A 71 5.96 -34.01 -22.15
C ALA A 71 6.16 -32.51 -21.86
N PRO A 72 6.26 -32.10 -20.57
CA PRO A 72 6.78 -30.78 -20.26
C PRO A 72 8.30 -30.74 -20.49
N VAL A 73 8.69 -29.91 -21.43
CA VAL A 73 10.06 -29.46 -21.65
C VAL A 73 10.59 -28.84 -20.36
N ALA A 74 11.76 -29.30 -19.93
CA ALA A 74 12.46 -28.82 -18.75
C ALA A 74 12.69 -27.30 -18.77
N PRO A 75 12.41 -26.57 -17.68
CA PRO A 75 12.98 -25.25 -17.50
C PRO A 75 14.43 -25.41 -17.00
N MET A 76 15.35 -25.00 -17.87
CA MET A 76 16.75 -24.78 -17.55
C MET A 76 16.87 -23.79 -16.38
N LYS A 77 17.64 -24.17 -15.37
CA LYS A 77 18.24 -23.22 -14.43
C LYS A 77 19.31 -22.41 -15.17
N PRO A 78 19.38 -21.09 -14.95
CA PRO A 78 20.67 -20.50 -14.64
C PRO A 78 20.62 -19.78 -13.29
N THR A 79 21.41 -20.34 -12.39
CA THR A 79 22.26 -19.70 -11.38
C THR A 79 22.31 -18.17 -11.40
N SER A 80 21.87 -17.56 -10.31
CA SER A 80 22.48 -16.36 -9.71
C SER A 80 22.02 -16.28 -8.25
N GLN A 81 22.66 -17.09 -7.38
CA GLN A 81 22.77 -16.75 -5.97
C GLN A 81 23.97 -15.80 -5.83
N PRO A 82 23.78 -14.55 -5.38
CA PRO A 82 24.78 -13.91 -4.57
C PRO A 82 24.61 -14.46 -3.15
N THR A 83 25.48 -15.40 -2.80
CA THR A 83 25.87 -15.59 -1.41
C THR A 83 26.47 -14.27 -0.93
N ALA A 84 25.68 -13.54 -0.16
CA ALA A 84 26.18 -12.60 0.81
C ALA A 84 25.33 -12.82 2.06
N GLU A 85 25.79 -13.71 2.94
CA GLU A 85 25.57 -13.50 4.36
C GLU A 85 26.24 -12.18 4.71
N PRO A 86 25.53 -11.12 5.12
CA PRO A 86 26.13 -10.23 6.08
C PRO A 86 25.99 -10.98 7.41
N THR A 87 27.10 -11.58 7.85
CA THR A 87 27.42 -11.60 9.27
C THR A 87 27.08 -10.21 9.81
N ALA A 88 25.92 -10.08 10.41
CA ALA A 88 25.51 -8.88 11.10
C ALA A 88 26.35 -8.82 12.37
N GLU A 89 27.60 -8.39 12.22
CA GLU A 89 28.26 -7.66 13.28
C GLU A 89 27.28 -6.56 13.69
N PRO A 90 26.91 -6.45 14.97
CA PRO A 90 26.09 -5.35 15.45
C PRO A 90 26.95 -4.09 15.37
N THR A 91 27.02 -3.50 14.17
CA THR A 91 27.35 -2.09 14.03
C THR A 91 26.34 -1.38 14.89
N ALA A 92 26.83 -0.82 15.99
CA ALA A 92 26.04 -0.10 16.96
C ALA A 92 25.43 1.14 16.29
N GLU A 93 24.33 0.94 15.54
CA GLU A 93 23.27 1.92 15.48
C GLU A 93 22.98 2.31 16.92
N SER A 94 23.14 3.60 17.22
CA SER A 94 22.88 4.14 18.55
C SER A 94 21.61 3.50 19.11
N PRO A 95 21.66 2.83 20.29
CA PRO A 95 20.53 2.06 20.80
C PRO A 95 19.26 2.93 20.93
N ALA A 96 19.43 4.24 21.03
CA ALA A 96 18.38 5.24 21.00
C ALA A 96 17.58 5.25 19.66
N ALA A 97 18.23 5.24 18.49
CA ALA A 97 17.57 5.30 17.19
C ALA A 97 16.80 4.01 16.87
N GLY A 98 17.41 2.86 17.10
CA GLY A 98 16.74 1.56 16.96
C GLY A 98 15.57 1.40 17.94
N SER A 99 15.68 1.96 19.15
CA SER A 99 14.57 1.96 20.11
C SER A 99 13.40 2.85 19.65
N ALA A 100 13.67 3.99 19.01
CA ALA A 100 12.64 4.89 18.49
C ALA A 100 11.88 4.25 17.32
N ALA A 101 12.59 3.66 16.35
CA ALA A 101 11.97 2.96 15.23
C ALA A 101 11.10 1.77 15.69
N ARG A 102 11.52 1.03 16.72
CA ARG A 102 10.72 -0.05 17.31
C ARG A 102 9.49 0.48 18.05
N ARG A 103 9.61 1.60 18.79
CA ARG A 103 8.46 2.25 19.44
C ARG A 103 7.45 2.73 18.41
N GLU A 104 7.92 3.36 17.34
CA GLU A 104 7.08 3.84 16.24
C GLU A 104 6.39 2.67 15.52
N GLY A 105 7.14 1.59 15.27
CA GLY A 105 6.57 0.35 14.74
C GLY A 105 5.48 -0.24 15.61
N ARG A 106 5.62 -0.20 16.95
CA ARG A 106 4.56 -0.64 17.87
C ARG A 106 3.34 0.26 17.84
N ARG A 107 3.52 1.57 17.94
CA ARG A 107 2.44 2.57 17.87
C ARG A 107 1.60 2.41 16.60
N LEU A 108 2.26 2.16 15.47
CA LEU A 108 1.56 1.96 14.21
C LEU A 108 0.68 0.71 14.23
N ILE A 109 1.16 -0.37 14.84
CA ILE A 109 0.43 -1.63 14.96
C ILE A 109 -0.74 -1.49 15.95
N GLU A 110 -0.54 -0.83 17.08
CA GLU A 110 -1.59 -0.50 18.05
C GLU A 110 -2.69 0.35 17.40
N ALA A 111 -2.33 1.37 16.63
CA ALA A 111 -3.29 2.20 15.91
C ALA A 111 -4.04 1.40 14.81
N ALA A 112 -3.39 0.45 14.15
CA ALA A 112 -4.04 -0.42 13.17
C ALA A 112 -5.07 -1.36 13.83
N GLU A 113 -4.77 -1.86 15.02
CA GLU A 113 -5.69 -2.65 15.85
C GLU A 113 -6.91 -1.81 16.26
N GLU A 114 -6.70 -0.60 16.77
CA GLU A 114 -7.80 0.32 17.11
C GLU A 114 -8.71 0.61 15.91
N ILE A 115 -8.13 0.81 14.73
CA ILE A 115 -8.89 1.07 13.50
C ILE A 115 -9.78 -0.12 13.15
N LEU A 116 -9.24 -1.33 13.19
CA LEU A 116 -10.00 -2.55 12.90
C LEU A 116 -11.06 -2.83 13.95
N SER A 117 -10.74 -2.59 15.23
CA SER A 117 -11.68 -2.70 16.35
C SER A 117 -12.85 -1.73 16.20
N ALA A 118 -12.56 -0.45 15.95
CA ALA A 118 -13.58 0.58 15.75
C ALA A 118 -14.42 0.34 14.49
N ALA A 119 -13.83 -0.24 13.43
CA ALA A 119 -14.55 -0.56 12.20
C ALA A 119 -15.45 -1.78 12.34
N GLY A 120 -15.15 -2.71 13.25
CA GLY A 120 -15.91 -3.95 13.45
C GLY A 120 -15.96 -4.87 12.23
N ARG A 121 -15.09 -4.65 11.23
CA ARG A 121 -15.06 -5.40 9.97
C ARG A 121 -13.62 -5.57 9.47
N PRO A 122 -13.33 -6.62 8.67
CA PRO A 122 -12.08 -6.71 7.94
C PRO A 122 -11.88 -5.55 6.98
N MET A 123 -10.64 -5.09 6.84
CA MET A 123 -10.28 -3.97 5.97
C MET A 123 -9.04 -4.30 5.14
N HIS A 124 -8.94 -3.69 3.95
CA HIS A 124 -7.75 -3.79 3.12
C HIS A 124 -6.62 -2.92 3.66
N ALA A 125 -5.36 -3.32 3.47
CA ALA A 125 -4.18 -2.59 3.94
C ALA A 125 -4.16 -1.12 3.49
N ALA A 126 -4.65 -0.83 2.27
CA ALA A 126 -4.79 0.53 1.77
C ALA A 126 -5.79 1.38 2.60
N GLU A 127 -6.94 0.81 2.96
CA GLU A 127 -7.97 1.49 3.77
C GLU A 127 -7.47 1.69 5.22
N ILE A 128 -6.75 0.72 5.77
CA ILE A 128 -6.10 0.85 7.09
C ILE A 128 -5.06 1.97 7.03
N TRP A 129 -4.24 2.00 5.98
CA TRP A 129 -3.23 3.04 5.79
C TRP A 129 -3.83 4.44 5.68
N GLU A 130 -4.90 4.61 4.91
CA GLU A 130 -5.59 5.90 4.77
C GLU A 130 -6.01 6.47 6.14
N ARG A 131 -6.56 5.62 7.01
CA ARG A 131 -6.96 6.02 8.37
C ARG A 131 -5.76 6.27 9.30
N LEU A 132 -4.65 5.54 9.13
CA LEU A 132 -3.40 5.80 9.86
C LEU A 132 -2.77 7.13 9.43
N ALA A 133 -2.73 7.41 8.12
CA ALA A 133 -2.22 8.65 7.56
C ALA A 133 -3.07 9.85 8.01
N ALA A 134 -4.40 9.69 8.07
CA ALA A 134 -5.29 10.71 8.64
C ALA A 134 -5.01 11.01 10.13
N ARG A 135 -4.36 10.09 10.86
CA ARG A 135 -3.88 10.29 12.24
C ARG A 135 -2.45 10.87 12.30
N GLY A 136 -1.86 11.22 11.16
CA GLY A 136 -0.50 11.77 11.07
C GLY A 136 0.62 10.74 11.19
N LEU A 137 0.31 9.44 11.10
CA LEU A 137 1.33 8.39 11.13
C LEU A 137 2.00 8.25 9.77
N THR A 138 3.32 8.05 9.79
CA THR A 138 4.13 7.92 8.57
C THR A 138 4.85 6.58 8.52
N LEU A 139 4.98 6.00 7.33
CA LEU A 139 5.79 4.81 7.08
C LEU A 139 6.99 5.19 6.20
N PRO A 140 8.22 4.78 6.58
CA PRO A 140 9.37 4.98 5.72
C PRO A 140 9.29 4.05 4.49
N GLY A 141 9.65 4.60 3.32
CA GLY A 141 9.68 3.87 2.05
C GLY A 141 8.90 4.57 0.94
N HIS A 142 9.07 4.09 -0.29
CA HIS A 142 8.37 4.61 -1.46
C HIS A 142 6.89 4.18 -1.50
N ASP A 143 6.58 2.98 -1.03
CA ASP A 143 5.21 2.44 -0.96
C ASP A 143 4.82 2.12 0.50
N PRO A 144 4.09 3.02 1.18
CA PRO A 144 3.68 2.81 2.56
C PRO A 144 2.63 1.70 2.69
N VAL A 145 1.81 1.45 1.67
CA VAL A 145 0.77 0.40 1.69
C VAL A 145 1.43 -0.97 1.63
N ALA A 146 2.40 -1.18 0.73
CA ALA A 146 3.15 -2.43 0.67
C ALA A 146 3.99 -2.67 1.94
N ALA A 147 4.56 -1.60 2.50
CA ALA A 147 5.29 -1.68 3.77
C ALA A 147 4.37 -2.07 4.94
N LEU A 148 3.17 -1.47 5.01
CA LEU A 148 2.15 -1.82 5.99
C LEU A 148 1.71 -3.27 5.82
N ASN A 149 1.37 -3.67 4.59
CA ASN A 149 0.94 -5.01 4.25
C ASN A 149 1.97 -6.07 4.71
N THR A 150 3.25 -5.84 4.43
CA THR A 150 4.33 -6.74 4.86
C THR A 150 4.40 -6.88 6.39
N ARG A 151 4.21 -5.78 7.14
CA ARG A 151 4.24 -5.79 8.60
C ARG A 151 3.04 -6.54 9.18
N LEU A 152 1.84 -6.26 8.68
CA LEU A 152 0.61 -6.93 9.11
C LEU A 152 0.65 -8.42 8.77
N TRP A 153 1.13 -8.79 7.58
CA TRP A 153 1.32 -10.18 7.20
C TRP A 153 2.28 -10.92 8.14
N LYS A 154 3.45 -10.36 8.42
CA LYS A 154 4.42 -10.95 9.38
C LYS A 154 3.80 -11.12 10.76
N ARG A 155 2.95 -10.18 11.19
CA ARG A 155 2.30 -10.24 12.50
C ARG A 155 1.19 -11.29 12.53
N ALA A 156 0.40 -11.40 11.46
CA ALA A 156 -0.62 -12.43 11.32
C ALA A 156 -0.02 -13.85 11.25
N GLN A 157 1.15 -14.01 10.63
CA GLN A 157 1.84 -15.31 10.56
C GLN A 157 2.34 -15.79 11.92
N GLY A 158 2.66 -14.88 12.83
CA GLY A 158 3.12 -15.18 14.19
C GLY A 158 2.02 -15.48 15.20
N GLY A 159 0.77 -15.70 14.75
CA GLY A 159 -0.37 -15.98 15.65
C GLY A 159 -0.78 -14.79 16.51
N ALA A 160 -0.59 -13.56 16.03
CA ALA A 160 -0.87 -12.34 16.77
C ALA A 160 -2.34 -11.86 16.61
N VAL A 161 -2.60 -10.66 17.13
CA VAL A 161 -3.85 -9.88 17.09
C VAL A 161 -4.54 -9.82 15.72
N PHE A 162 -3.80 -9.95 14.63
CA PHE A 162 -4.34 -9.85 13.27
C PHE A 162 -4.51 -11.22 12.62
N ARG A 163 -5.60 -11.36 11.86
CA ARG A 163 -5.83 -12.47 10.95
C ARG A 163 -5.88 -11.96 9.52
N ARG A 164 -5.12 -12.61 8.62
CA ARG A 164 -5.23 -12.36 7.18
C ARG A 164 -6.38 -13.18 6.61
N LEU A 165 -7.29 -12.51 5.89
CA LEU A 165 -8.51 -13.11 5.33
C LEU A 165 -8.51 -13.17 3.80
N GLY A 166 -7.58 -12.47 3.15
CA GLY A 166 -7.44 -12.42 1.70
C GLY A 166 -6.20 -11.66 1.30
N ASP A 167 -6.11 -11.27 0.03
CA ASP A 167 -4.97 -10.50 -0.43
C ASP A 167 -5.06 -9.06 0.10
N GLY A 168 -4.10 -8.69 0.95
CA GLY A 168 -4.09 -7.40 1.65
C GLY A 168 -5.24 -7.15 2.64
N VAL A 169 -6.14 -8.12 2.89
CA VAL A 169 -7.29 -7.95 3.80
C VAL A 169 -6.98 -8.52 5.17
N TYR A 170 -7.14 -7.68 6.19
CA TYR A 170 -6.86 -7.99 7.59
C TYR A 170 -8.09 -7.75 8.47
N GLY A 171 -8.29 -8.63 9.44
CA GLY A 171 -9.24 -8.46 10.52
C GLY A 171 -8.59 -8.76 11.88
N LEU A 172 -9.32 -8.53 12.96
CA LEU A 172 -8.90 -8.97 14.28
C LEU A 172 -9.06 -10.49 14.41
N ALA A 173 -8.11 -11.13 15.08
CA ALA A 173 -8.25 -12.50 15.52
C ALA A 173 -9.32 -12.57 16.64
N PRO A 174 -10.17 -13.62 16.66
CA PRO A 174 -11.16 -13.82 17.71
C PRO A 174 -10.54 -14.20 19.06
#